data_AF-A0A521Q1K0-F1
#
_entry.id   AF-A0A521Q1K0-F1
#
_cell.length_a   1.000
_cell.length_b   1.000
_cell.length_c   1.000
_cell.angle_alpha   90.00
_cell.angle_beta   90.00
_cell.angle_gamma   90.00
#
_symmetry.space_group_name_H-M   'P 1'
#
loop_
_entity.id
_entity.type
_entity.pdbx_description
1 polymer ?
#
loop_
_entity_poly.entity_id
_entity_poly.type
_entity_poly.pdbx_seq_one_letter_code
_entity_poly.pdbx_strand_id
1 'polypeptide(L)'
;MRHLDGLYTQRYNRRHKRDGPLFRGRYKAIVVDAEEYLLAVARYIHHNPVAAGLVQSPEFYKWSSCRVYLGPRKKPRWLDAEQLLSRFPKQDRQRAFLVFMRSKVEEPLKSFYDNKRWVPVLGSKAFIESIRGQVRKRQTNLKEVPEAKPYIRPDCRACLDVVERAYGSTNDELMRSRRGQRNEARAMAMYLCRRVAGMKHEEIAKVFGLGGYSAVSSVIGRIQVELEKGGKIVRRYKQIRDLFQR
;
A
#
# COMPACT_ATOMS: atom_id res chain seq x y z
N MET A 1 8.82 -5.10 -13.44
CA MET A 1 9.86 -4.61 -14.38
C MET A 1 11.02 -5.60 -14.49
N ARG A 2 10.76 -6.88 -14.82
CA ARG A 2 11.82 -7.93 -14.78
C ARG A 2 12.88 -7.75 -15.88
N HIS A 3 12.48 -7.30 -17.06
CA HIS A 3 13.40 -7.00 -18.16
C HIS A 3 14.31 -5.82 -17.85
N LEU A 4 13.75 -4.70 -17.39
CA LEU A 4 14.50 -3.48 -17.12
C LEU A 4 15.36 -3.61 -15.86
N ASP A 5 14.80 -4.07 -14.75
CA ASP A 5 15.56 -4.17 -13.49
C ASP A 5 16.58 -5.32 -13.52
N GLY A 6 16.28 -6.40 -14.25
CA GLY A 6 17.12 -7.59 -14.34
C GLY A 6 18.10 -7.54 -15.51
N LEU A 7 17.59 -7.65 -16.74
CA LEU A 7 18.44 -7.84 -17.92
C LEU A 7 19.30 -6.61 -18.22
N TYR A 8 18.74 -5.39 -18.09
CA TYR A 8 19.53 -4.18 -18.32
C TYR A 8 20.60 -4.02 -17.24
N THR A 9 20.28 -4.23 -15.96
CA THR A 9 21.28 -4.22 -14.87
C THR A 9 22.40 -5.22 -15.13
N GLN A 10 22.06 -6.47 -15.49
CA GLN A 10 23.06 -7.51 -15.80
C GLN A 10 23.94 -7.11 -16.99
N ARG A 11 23.33 -6.60 -18.08
CA ARG A 11 24.06 -6.15 -19.27
C ARG A 11 24.97 -4.97 -18.95
N TYR A 12 24.47 -3.98 -18.21
CA TYR A 12 25.22 -2.80 -17.78
C TYR A 12 26.42 -3.20 -16.91
N ASN A 13 26.19 -4.03 -15.89
CA ASN A 13 27.20 -4.54 -14.97
C ASN A 13 28.29 -5.33 -15.70
N ARG A 14 27.90 -6.24 -16.61
CA ARG A 14 28.85 -6.99 -17.45
C ARG A 14 29.69 -6.06 -18.32
N ARG A 15 29.08 -5.03 -18.92
CA ARG A 15 29.78 -4.05 -19.77
C ARG A 15 30.76 -3.17 -18.98
N HIS A 16 30.41 -2.79 -17.75
CA HIS A 16 31.18 -1.82 -16.96
C HIS A 16 32.02 -2.49 -15.86
N LYS A 17 32.07 -3.82 -15.82
CA LYS A 17 32.75 -4.62 -14.78
C LYS A 17 32.33 -4.20 -13.37
N ARG A 18 31.03 -3.99 -13.17
CA ARG A 18 30.41 -3.65 -11.88
C ARG A 18 29.52 -4.80 -11.41
N ASP A 19 29.19 -4.78 -10.13
CA ASP A 19 28.24 -5.68 -9.48
C ASP A 19 27.16 -4.88 -8.72
N GLY A 20 26.19 -5.61 -8.18
CA GLY A 20 25.11 -5.00 -7.39
C GLY A 20 23.95 -4.39 -8.22
N PRO A 21 22.93 -3.86 -7.51
CA PRO A 21 21.74 -3.31 -8.14
C PRO A 21 22.01 -1.95 -8.78
N LEU A 22 21.61 -1.78 -10.04
CA LEU A 22 21.68 -0.49 -10.74
C LEU A 22 20.54 0.46 -10.33
N PHE A 23 19.35 -0.10 -10.09
CA PHE A 23 18.17 0.64 -9.67
C PHE A 23 17.91 0.46 -8.17
N ARG A 24 17.50 1.54 -7.50
CA ARG A 24 17.24 1.51 -6.06
C ARG A 24 15.86 0.93 -5.76
N GLY A 25 15.84 -0.26 -5.16
CA GLY A 25 14.62 -0.89 -4.65
C GLY A 25 13.76 -1.57 -5.71
N ARG A 26 12.60 -2.09 -5.30
CA ARG A 26 11.64 -2.74 -6.21
C ARG A 26 10.78 -1.69 -6.92
N TYR A 27 10.41 -1.97 -8.17
CA TYR A 27 9.42 -1.20 -8.91
C TYR A 27 8.10 -1.06 -8.15
N LYS A 28 7.48 0.12 -8.24
CA LYS A 28 6.19 0.45 -7.63
C LYS A 28 5.29 1.13 -8.64
N ALA A 29 4.02 0.77 -8.65
CA ALA A 29 2.96 1.44 -9.39
C ALA A 29 2.03 2.10 -8.37
N ILE A 30 2.01 3.44 -8.37
CA ILE A 30 1.32 4.25 -7.35
C ILE A 30 0.42 5.21 -8.10
N VAL A 31 -0.83 5.34 -7.65
CA VAL A 31 -1.80 6.25 -8.25
C VAL A 31 -1.50 7.64 -7.72
N VAL A 32 -1.37 8.62 -8.60
CA VAL A 32 -1.05 9.99 -8.23
C VAL A 32 -2.12 10.94 -8.77
N ASP A 33 -2.45 11.96 -7.97
CA ASP A 33 -3.17 13.13 -8.42
C ASP A 33 -2.22 13.95 -9.30
N ALA A 34 -2.45 13.98 -10.61
CA ALA A 34 -1.49 14.48 -11.59
C ALA A 34 -1.12 15.96 -11.34
N GLU A 35 -2.11 16.78 -11.00
CA GLU A 35 -1.95 18.22 -10.79
C GLU A 35 -1.11 18.52 -9.54
N GLU A 36 -1.47 17.93 -8.40
CA GLU A 36 -0.79 18.19 -7.13
C GLU A 36 0.59 17.53 -7.08
N TYR A 37 0.70 16.31 -7.62
CA TYR A 37 1.93 15.54 -7.57
C TYR A 37 3.01 16.11 -8.49
N LEU A 38 2.67 16.63 -9.68
CA LEU A 38 3.64 17.11 -10.68
C LEU A 38 4.55 18.21 -10.11
N LEU A 39 3.97 19.22 -9.45
CA LEU A 39 4.74 20.30 -8.87
C LEU A 39 5.60 19.77 -7.71
N ALA A 40 5.00 19.01 -6.80
CA ALA A 40 5.69 18.46 -5.65
C ALA A 40 6.90 17.59 -6.06
N VAL A 41 6.73 16.69 -7.03
CA VAL A 41 7.81 15.80 -7.50
C VAL A 41 8.91 16.56 -8.24
N ALA A 42 8.57 17.58 -9.03
CA ALA A 42 9.57 18.40 -9.69
C ALA A 42 10.44 19.14 -8.67
N ARG A 43 9.83 19.73 -7.64
CA ARG A 43 10.56 20.38 -6.53
C ARG A 43 11.44 19.38 -5.79
N TYR A 44 10.91 18.20 -5.46
CA TYR A 44 11.67 17.13 -4.81
C TYR A 44 12.91 16.70 -5.62
N ILE A 45 12.74 16.42 -6.92
CA ILE A 45 13.85 16.01 -7.80
C ILE A 45 14.96 17.08 -7.83
N HIS A 46 14.58 18.35 -7.96
CA HIS A 46 15.53 19.46 -8.01
C HIS A 46 16.19 19.75 -6.65
N HIS A 47 15.55 19.38 -5.53
CA HIS A 47 16.13 19.49 -4.19
C HIS A 47 17.02 18.31 -3.79
N ASN A 48 16.98 17.16 -4.48
CA ASN A 48 17.85 16.01 -4.16
C ASN A 48 19.35 16.37 -4.05
N PRO A 49 19.94 17.18 -4.95
CA PRO A 49 21.33 17.60 -4.81
C PRO A 49 21.60 18.49 -3.59
N VAL A 50 20.60 19.28 -3.17
CA VAL A 50 20.67 20.11 -1.95
C VAL A 50 20.62 19.21 -0.71
N ALA A 51 19.68 18.27 -0.68
CA ALA A 51 19.56 17.28 0.40
C ALA A 51 20.80 16.39 0.54
N ALA A 52 21.50 16.14 -0.57
CA ALA A 52 22.77 15.42 -0.60
C ALA A 52 24.00 16.28 -0.25
N GLY A 53 23.82 17.57 0.03
CA GLY A 53 24.91 18.50 0.36
C GLY A 53 25.82 18.87 -0.82
N LEU A 54 25.41 18.58 -2.06
CA LEU A 54 26.23 18.85 -3.26
C LEU A 54 26.21 20.32 -3.67
N VAL A 55 25.11 21.02 -3.38
CA VAL A 55 24.91 22.44 -3.69
C VAL A 55 24.03 23.09 -2.63
N GLN A 56 24.16 24.42 -2.44
CA GLN A 56 23.34 25.17 -1.50
C GLN A 56 21.91 25.43 -1.98
N SER A 57 21.67 25.40 -3.29
CA SER A 57 20.37 25.68 -3.89
C SER A 57 20.17 24.89 -5.19
N PRO A 58 18.93 24.51 -5.54
CA PRO A 58 18.65 23.69 -6.73
C PRO A 58 19.21 24.26 -8.04
N GLU A 59 19.20 25.59 -8.18
CA GLU A 59 19.68 26.30 -9.37
C GLU A 59 21.19 26.11 -9.65
N PHE A 60 21.97 25.72 -8.64
CA PHE A 60 23.41 25.54 -8.78
C PHE A 60 23.81 24.15 -9.27
N TYR A 61 22.89 23.18 -9.26
CA TYR A 61 23.22 21.83 -9.71
C TYR A 61 23.23 21.73 -11.24
N LYS A 62 24.44 21.71 -11.83
CA LYS A 62 24.68 21.74 -13.28
C LYS A 62 24.05 20.58 -14.06
N TRP A 63 23.80 19.45 -13.41
CA TRP A 63 23.24 18.25 -14.02
C TRP A 63 21.71 18.14 -13.90
N SER A 64 21.04 19.19 -13.43
CA SER A 64 19.57 19.27 -13.46
C SER A 64 19.05 20.21 -14.54
N SER A 65 17.80 19.98 -14.94
CA SER A 65 17.05 20.90 -15.80
C SER A 65 16.53 22.13 -15.05
N CYS A 66 16.78 22.30 -13.74
CA CYS A 66 16.21 23.39 -12.92
C CYS A 66 16.44 24.78 -13.55
N ARG A 67 17.65 25.01 -14.07
CA ARG A 67 18.02 26.28 -14.72
C ARG A 67 17.27 26.58 -16.02
N VAL A 68 16.68 25.58 -16.66
CA VAL A 68 15.84 25.77 -17.87
C VAL A 68 14.47 26.36 -17.48
N TYR A 69 13.96 26.03 -16.30
CA TYR A 69 12.71 26.58 -15.78
C TYR A 69 12.86 28.00 -15.22
N LEU A 70 14.08 28.38 -14.81
CA LEU A 70 14.38 29.65 -14.15
C LEU A 70 14.72 30.82 -15.09
N GLY A 71 14.94 30.58 -16.38
CA GLY A 71 15.41 31.65 -17.27
C GLY A 71 15.80 31.18 -18.67
N PRO A 72 16.44 32.05 -19.48
CA PRO A 72 16.46 31.95 -20.94
C PRO A 72 17.48 30.92 -21.48
N ARG A 73 17.82 29.89 -20.70
CA ARG A 73 18.63 28.80 -21.24
C ARG A 73 17.85 28.12 -22.36
N LYS A 74 18.52 27.90 -23.48
CA LYS A 74 17.94 27.19 -24.62
C LYS A 74 17.42 25.84 -24.14
N LYS A 75 16.09 25.71 -24.13
CA LYS A 75 15.40 24.47 -23.75
C LYS A 75 15.83 23.37 -24.73
N PRO A 76 16.35 22.23 -24.24
CA PRO A 76 16.61 21.08 -25.10
C PRO A 76 15.30 20.61 -25.77
N ARG A 77 15.38 20.12 -27.01
CA ARG A 77 14.19 19.66 -27.76
C ARG A 77 13.41 18.56 -27.05
N TRP A 78 14.09 17.72 -26.28
CA TRP A 78 13.52 16.61 -25.51
C TRP A 78 12.88 17.03 -24.19
N LEU A 79 13.03 18.29 -23.76
CA LEU A 79 12.49 18.78 -22.49
C LEU A 79 11.17 19.52 -22.72
N ASP A 80 10.09 18.99 -22.17
CA ASP A 80 8.84 19.73 -22.06
C ASP A 80 8.79 20.51 -20.73
N ALA A 81 9.21 21.78 -20.79
CA ALA A 81 9.09 22.68 -19.67
C ALA A 81 7.69 23.30 -19.54
N GLU A 82 6.89 23.31 -20.62
CA GLU A 82 5.62 24.03 -20.65
C GLU A 82 4.54 23.32 -19.82
N GLN A 83 4.56 21.99 -19.80
CA GLN A 83 3.67 21.19 -18.96
C GLN A 83 3.74 21.61 -17.49
N LEU A 84 4.94 21.91 -16.99
CA LEU A 84 5.12 22.38 -15.61
C LEU A 84 4.93 23.89 -15.47
N LEU A 85 5.51 24.69 -16.37
CA LEU A 85 5.47 26.14 -16.28
C LEU A 85 4.08 26.74 -16.51
N SER A 86 3.20 26.03 -17.22
CA SER A 86 1.80 26.44 -17.42
C SER A 86 0.98 26.52 -16.12
N ARG A 87 1.47 25.94 -15.02
CA ARG A 87 0.83 25.99 -13.69
C ARG A 87 1.14 27.28 -12.93
N PHE A 88 2.05 28.11 -13.44
CA PHE A 88 2.42 29.39 -12.84
C PHE A 88 1.82 30.57 -13.63
N PRO A 89 1.55 31.71 -12.97
CA PRO A 89 1.02 32.90 -13.63
C PRO A 89 1.87 33.33 -14.84
N LYS A 90 1.22 33.59 -15.98
CA LYS A 90 1.91 33.88 -17.26
C LYS A 90 2.86 35.08 -17.19
N GLN A 91 2.47 36.14 -16.45
CA GLN A 91 3.19 37.41 -16.36
C GLN A 91 4.51 37.29 -15.58
N ASP A 92 4.58 36.38 -14.60
CA ASP A 92 5.71 36.24 -13.66
C ASP A 92 6.17 34.79 -13.50
N ARG A 93 5.98 33.99 -14.54
CA ARG A 93 6.11 32.52 -14.52
C ARG A 93 7.44 32.04 -13.93
N GLN A 94 8.57 32.61 -14.38
CA GLN A 94 9.90 32.25 -13.88
C GLN A 94 10.12 32.69 -12.44
N ARG A 95 9.60 33.87 -12.06
CA ARG A 95 9.70 34.39 -10.70
C ARG A 95 8.86 33.54 -9.73
N ALA A 96 7.65 33.19 -10.12
CA ALA A 96 6.78 32.31 -9.36
C ALA A 96 7.39 30.90 -9.23
N PHE A 97 7.99 30.36 -10.29
CA PHE A 97 8.73 29.10 -10.23
C PHE A 97 9.95 29.17 -9.30
N LEU A 98 10.71 30.26 -9.31
CA LEU A 98 11.84 30.46 -8.38
C LEU A 98 11.37 30.49 -6.92
N VAL A 99 10.30 31.24 -6.62
CA VAL A 99 9.70 31.28 -5.27
C VAL A 99 9.23 29.89 -4.85
N PHE A 100 8.55 29.18 -5.75
CA PHE A 100 8.14 27.79 -5.53
C PHE A 100 9.33 26.87 -5.27
N MET A 101 10.41 26.98 -6.04
CA MET A 101 11.61 26.16 -5.85
C MET A 101 12.34 26.45 -4.54
N ARG A 102 12.31 27.70 -4.07
CA ARG A 102 12.90 28.09 -2.78
C ARG A 102 12.03 27.76 -1.57
N SER A 103 10.75 27.47 -1.79
CA SER A 103 9.87 26.97 -0.74
C SER A 103 10.31 25.59 -0.24
N LYS A 104 9.99 25.27 1.01
CA LYS A 104 10.30 23.95 1.59
C LYS A 104 9.62 22.84 0.78
N VAL A 105 10.34 21.73 0.59
CA VAL A 105 9.73 20.51 0.06
C VAL A 105 8.66 20.04 1.04
N GLU A 106 7.47 19.78 0.53
CA GLU A 106 6.36 19.23 1.30
C GLU A 106 6.74 17.91 1.99
N GLU A 107 6.51 17.86 3.31
CA GLU A 107 6.77 16.69 4.16
C GLU A 107 6.10 15.40 3.66
N PRO A 108 4.84 15.39 3.14
CA PRO A 108 4.21 14.17 2.63
C PRO A 108 5.02 13.45 1.55
N LEU A 109 5.64 14.19 0.63
CA LEU A 109 6.38 13.58 -0.48
C LEU A 109 7.76 13.08 -0.03
N LYS A 110 8.43 13.87 0.82
CA LYS A 110 9.70 13.46 1.44
C LYS A 110 9.50 12.21 2.30
N SER A 111 8.50 12.23 3.18
CA SER A 111 8.06 11.09 3.99
C SER A 111 7.73 9.87 3.14
N PHE A 112 7.05 10.05 2.00
CA PHE A 112 6.78 8.95 1.08
C PHE A 112 8.04 8.30 0.52
N TYR A 113 9.04 9.09 0.08
CA TYR A 113 10.27 8.54 -0.49
C TYR A 113 11.27 8.02 0.56
N ASP A 114 11.24 8.58 1.77
CA ASP A 114 12.09 8.17 2.88
C ASP A 114 11.54 6.95 3.63
N ASN A 115 10.21 6.76 3.66
CA ASN A 115 9.59 5.68 4.42
C ASN A 115 9.73 4.30 3.75
N LYS A 116 9.90 3.28 4.58
CA LYS A 116 9.82 1.87 4.15
C LYS A 116 8.39 1.43 3.80
N ARG A 117 7.37 2.16 4.25
CA ARG A 117 5.94 1.86 4.04
C ARG A 117 5.32 2.86 3.07
N TRP A 118 4.87 2.36 1.93
CA TRP A 118 4.38 3.17 0.81
C TRP A 118 2.85 3.23 0.82
N VAL A 119 2.31 4.43 0.62
CA VAL A 119 0.87 4.63 0.41
C VAL A 119 0.56 4.36 -1.07
N PRO A 120 -0.50 3.60 -1.41
CA PRO A 120 -0.79 3.23 -2.80
C PRO A 120 -1.38 4.37 -3.65
N VAL A 121 -1.84 5.45 -3.01
CA VAL A 121 -2.41 6.64 -3.64
C VAL A 121 -1.77 7.87 -3.02
N LEU A 122 -1.34 8.82 -3.86
CA LEU A 122 -0.81 10.12 -3.47
C LEU A 122 -1.65 11.24 -4.09
N GLY A 123 -1.88 12.31 -3.34
CA GLY A 123 -2.63 13.47 -3.78
C GLY A 123 -3.55 14.01 -2.69
N SER A 124 -4.49 14.85 -3.10
CA SER A 124 -5.41 15.53 -2.19
C SER A 124 -6.27 14.54 -1.42
N LYS A 125 -6.75 14.97 -0.24
CA LYS A 125 -7.71 14.16 0.54
C LYS A 125 -8.94 13.78 -0.30
N ALA A 126 -9.44 14.73 -1.10
CA ALA A 126 -10.57 14.51 -2.00
C ALA A 126 -10.26 13.45 -3.08
N PHE A 127 -9.07 13.52 -3.69
CA PHE A 127 -8.62 12.52 -4.66
C PHE A 127 -8.48 11.13 -4.05
N ILE A 128 -7.85 11.03 -2.88
CA ILE A 128 -7.69 9.76 -2.15
C ILE A 128 -9.06 9.12 -1.85
N GLU A 129 -10.03 9.92 -1.38
CA GLU A 129 -11.38 9.42 -1.11
C GLU A 129 -12.13 9.00 -2.38
N SER A 130 -11.96 9.74 -3.49
CA SER A 130 -12.51 9.35 -4.80
C SER A 130 -11.99 7.97 -5.24
N ILE A 131 -10.67 7.75 -5.18
CA ILE A 131 -10.06 6.46 -5.54
C ILE A 131 -10.55 5.35 -4.60
N ARG A 132 -10.65 5.60 -3.28
CA ARG A 132 -11.20 4.64 -2.32
C ARG A 132 -12.65 4.26 -2.67
N GLY A 133 -13.47 5.24 -3.05
CA GLY A 133 -14.84 5.02 -3.49
C GLY A 133 -14.93 4.12 -4.73
N GLN A 134 -14.09 4.37 -5.73
CA GLN A 134 -14.05 3.56 -6.96
C GLN A 134 -13.61 2.11 -6.69
N VAL A 135 -12.59 1.93 -5.84
CA VAL A 135 -12.12 0.59 -5.46
C VAL A 135 -13.21 -0.18 -4.72
N ARG A 136 -13.94 0.45 -3.79
CA ARG A 136 -15.06 -0.18 -3.08
C ARG A 136 -16.16 -0.65 -4.03
N LYS A 137 -16.58 0.21 -4.98
CA LYS A 137 -17.57 -0.15 -6.02
C LYS A 137 -17.13 -1.30 -6.93
N ARG A 138 -15.82 -1.44 -7.16
CA ARG A 138 -15.26 -2.53 -7.97
C ARG A 138 -15.11 -3.83 -7.18
N GLN A 139 -14.86 -3.74 -5.87
CA GLN A 139 -14.75 -4.89 -4.97
C GLN A 139 -16.09 -5.60 -4.76
N THR A 140 -17.22 -4.90 -4.81
CA THR A 140 -18.56 -5.53 -4.71
C THR A 140 -18.89 -6.45 -5.89
N ASN A 141 -18.16 -6.38 -7.00
CA ASN A 141 -18.40 -7.18 -8.21
C ASN A 141 -17.44 -8.38 -8.37
N LEU A 142 -16.58 -8.67 -7.38
CA LEU A 142 -15.63 -9.78 -7.43
C LEU A 142 -16.14 -10.97 -6.60
N LYS A 143 -16.14 -12.18 -7.19
CA LYS A 143 -16.56 -13.43 -6.51
C LYS A 143 -15.68 -13.78 -5.29
N GLU A 144 -14.42 -13.35 -5.27
CA GLU A 144 -13.56 -13.35 -4.10
C GLU A 144 -12.60 -12.15 -4.15
N VAL A 145 -12.52 -11.38 -3.06
CA VAL A 145 -11.53 -10.31 -2.87
C VAL A 145 -10.44 -10.82 -1.94
N PRO A 146 -9.15 -10.82 -2.34
CA PRO A 146 -8.05 -11.01 -1.40
C PRO A 146 -8.02 -9.82 -0.44
N GLU A 147 -8.28 -10.07 0.84
CA GLU A 147 -8.24 -9.01 1.85
C GLU A 147 -6.86 -8.37 1.99
N ALA A 148 -6.87 -7.06 2.24
CA ALA A 148 -5.68 -6.25 2.51
C ALA A 148 -4.89 -6.86 3.68
N LYS A 149 -3.62 -7.18 3.42
CA LYS A 149 -2.78 -7.98 4.31
C LYS A 149 -2.23 -7.12 5.46
N PRO A 150 -2.58 -7.37 6.74
CA PRO A 150 -1.89 -6.76 7.87
C PRO A 150 -0.42 -7.24 7.94
N TYR A 151 0.47 -6.38 8.44
CA TYR A 151 1.95 -6.54 8.40
C TYR A 151 2.51 -7.55 9.42
N ILE A 152 1.73 -7.97 10.43
CA ILE A 152 2.05 -9.09 11.32
C ILE A 152 0.81 -9.98 11.31
N ARG A 153 0.99 -11.23 10.91
CA ARG A 153 -0.07 -12.23 10.88
C ARG A 153 0.19 -13.23 12.00
N PRO A 154 -0.71 -13.36 12.98
CA PRO A 154 -0.69 -14.54 13.82
C PRO A 154 -0.86 -15.76 12.90
N ASP A 155 -0.19 -16.85 13.24
CA ASP A 155 -0.40 -18.10 12.54
C ASP A 155 -1.79 -18.67 12.88
N CYS A 156 -2.14 -19.76 12.21
CA CYS A 156 -3.41 -20.45 12.47
C CYS A 156 -3.51 -20.87 13.96
N ARG A 157 -2.39 -21.26 14.57
CA ARG A 157 -2.37 -21.73 15.95
C ARG A 157 -2.74 -20.63 16.93
N ALA A 158 -2.14 -19.45 16.81
CA ALA A 158 -2.51 -18.29 17.60
C ALA A 158 -3.98 -17.89 17.40
N CYS A 159 -4.52 -18.07 16.19
CA CYS A 159 -5.96 -17.86 15.95
C CYS A 159 -6.84 -18.83 16.75
N LEU A 160 -6.46 -20.11 16.81
CA LEU A 160 -7.19 -21.10 17.58
C LEU A 160 -7.06 -20.87 19.09
N ASP A 161 -5.84 -20.59 19.58
CA ASP A 161 -5.57 -20.40 21.01
C ASP A 161 -6.35 -19.21 21.59
N VAL A 162 -6.51 -18.13 20.81
CA VAL A 162 -7.31 -16.96 21.24
C VAL A 162 -8.80 -17.29 21.27
N VAL A 163 -9.30 -18.09 20.32
CA VAL A 163 -10.69 -18.55 20.34
C VAL A 163 -10.94 -19.49 21.52
N GLU A 164 -10.00 -20.40 21.80
CA GLU A 164 -10.06 -21.29 22.95
C GLU A 164 -10.18 -20.50 24.26
N ARG A 165 -9.34 -19.48 24.46
CA ARG A 165 -9.42 -18.59 25.63
C ARG A 165 -10.75 -17.82 25.72
N ALA A 166 -11.29 -17.37 24.58
CA ALA A 166 -12.49 -16.55 24.55
C ALA A 166 -13.80 -17.34 24.68
N TYR A 167 -13.82 -18.59 24.22
CA TYR A 167 -15.00 -19.47 24.25
C TYR A 167 -14.93 -20.54 25.35
N GLY A 168 -13.76 -20.76 25.96
CA GLY A 168 -13.53 -21.86 26.90
C GLY A 168 -13.61 -23.23 26.24
N SER A 169 -13.42 -23.30 24.91
CA SER A 169 -13.49 -24.54 24.13
C SER A 169 -12.10 -24.99 23.74
N THR A 170 -11.78 -26.27 23.88
CA THR A 170 -10.45 -26.77 23.53
C THR A 170 -10.22 -26.76 22.02
N ASN A 171 -8.95 -26.66 21.58
CA ASN A 171 -8.57 -26.84 20.18
C ASN A 171 -9.22 -28.08 19.53
N ASP A 172 -9.31 -29.21 20.23
CA ASP A 172 -9.94 -30.42 19.71
C ASP A 172 -11.46 -30.28 19.50
N GLU A 173 -12.15 -29.52 20.35
CA GLU A 173 -13.57 -29.20 20.19
C GLU A 173 -13.83 -28.26 19.01
N LEU A 174 -12.89 -27.35 18.71
CA LEU A 174 -12.94 -26.51 17.51
C LEU A 174 -12.80 -27.36 16.23
N MET A 175 -12.03 -28.45 16.31
CA MET A 175 -11.77 -29.36 15.18
C MET A 175 -12.85 -30.43 14.97
N ARG A 176 -13.77 -30.61 15.92
CA ARG A 176 -14.93 -31.50 15.75
C ARG A 176 -16.14 -30.78 15.15
N SER A 177 -16.75 -31.43 14.16
CA SER A 177 -18.04 -31.03 13.60
C SER A 177 -19.11 -32.03 14.06
N ARG A 178 -20.23 -31.55 14.60
CA ARG A 178 -21.40 -32.37 14.92
C ARG A 178 -22.57 -31.94 14.04
N ARG A 179 -23.12 -32.89 13.26
CA ARG A 179 -24.24 -32.63 12.36
C ARG A 179 -25.44 -32.10 13.16
N GLY A 180 -26.03 -31.00 12.71
CA GLY A 180 -27.18 -30.36 13.36
C GLY A 180 -26.84 -29.44 14.54
N GLN A 181 -25.61 -29.45 15.04
CA GLN A 181 -25.20 -28.58 16.15
C GLN A 181 -24.35 -27.41 15.64
N ARG A 182 -24.74 -26.20 16.01
CA ARG A 182 -24.01 -24.98 15.66
C ARG A 182 -22.80 -24.83 16.60
N ASN A 183 -21.61 -24.72 16.00
CA ASN A 183 -20.38 -24.43 16.74
C ASN A 183 -19.90 -23.01 16.38
N GLU A 184 -20.32 -22.03 17.19
CA GLU A 184 -19.94 -20.61 17.02
C GLU A 184 -18.42 -20.43 17.16
N ALA A 185 -17.79 -21.13 18.11
CA ALA A 185 -16.36 -21.02 18.37
C ALA A 185 -15.53 -21.48 17.16
N ARG A 186 -15.86 -22.65 16.59
CA ARG A 186 -15.25 -23.16 15.36
C ARG A 186 -15.45 -22.21 14.17
N ALA A 187 -16.64 -21.63 14.03
CA ALA A 187 -16.93 -20.68 12.97
C ALA A 187 -16.13 -19.38 13.14
N MET A 188 -16.00 -18.88 14.36
CA MET A 188 -15.16 -17.74 14.71
C MET A 188 -13.68 -18.02 14.44
N ALA A 189 -13.19 -19.22 14.74
CA ALA A 189 -11.82 -19.64 14.44
C ALA A 189 -11.52 -19.62 12.93
N MET A 190 -12.41 -20.18 12.10
CA MET A 190 -12.28 -20.10 10.64
C MET A 190 -12.31 -18.64 10.15
N TYR A 191 -13.18 -17.81 10.72
CA TYR A 191 -13.27 -16.39 10.41
C TYR A 191 -11.96 -15.64 10.72
N LEU A 192 -11.34 -15.89 11.88
CA LEU A 192 -10.08 -15.26 12.28
C LEU A 192 -8.89 -15.78 11.45
N CYS A 193 -8.85 -17.07 11.13
CA CYS A 193 -7.86 -17.63 10.20
C CYS A 193 -7.91 -16.92 8.84
N ARG A 194 -9.11 -16.54 8.38
CA ARG A 194 -9.26 -15.75 7.16
C ARG A 194 -8.88 -14.29 7.36
N ARG A 195 -9.48 -13.62 8.35
CA ARG A 195 -9.41 -12.15 8.50
C ARG A 195 -8.08 -11.68 9.10
N VAL A 196 -7.54 -12.42 10.06
CA VAL A 196 -6.37 -12.02 10.85
C VAL A 196 -5.11 -12.72 10.35
N ALA A 197 -5.14 -14.06 10.19
CA ALA A 197 -4.00 -14.81 9.65
C ALA A 197 -3.91 -14.71 8.11
N GLY A 198 -4.98 -14.30 7.43
CA GLY A 198 -5.00 -14.09 5.98
C GLY A 198 -4.81 -15.38 5.17
N MET A 199 -5.27 -16.51 5.71
CA MET A 199 -5.23 -17.82 5.06
C MET A 199 -6.26 -17.89 3.91
N LYS A 200 -5.98 -18.74 2.92
CA LYS A 200 -6.90 -19.06 1.83
C LYS A 200 -7.99 -20.02 2.33
N HIS A 201 -9.16 -19.99 1.69
CA HIS A 201 -10.26 -20.90 2.03
C HIS A 201 -9.85 -22.38 1.92
N GLU A 202 -9.00 -22.73 0.95
CA GLU A 202 -8.46 -24.10 0.81
C GLU A 202 -7.54 -24.50 1.97
N GLU A 203 -6.71 -23.58 2.47
CA GLU A 203 -5.81 -23.85 3.60
C GLU A 203 -6.61 -24.05 4.89
N ILE A 204 -7.63 -23.20 5.10
CA ILE A 204 -8.55 -23.31 6.22
C ILE A 204 -9.35 -24.62 6.12
N ALA A 205 -9.82 -25.00 4.93
CA ALA A 205 -10.56 -26.24 4.73
C ALA A 205 -9.72 -27.47 5.13
N LYS A 206 -8.42 -27.48 4.77
CA LYS A 206 -7.49 -28.55 5.16
C LYS A 206 -7.29 -28.60 6.67
N VAL A 207 -7.07 -27.45 7.32
CA VAL A 207 -6.89 -27.39 8.78
C VAL A 207 -8.12 -27.93 9.49
N PHE A 208 -9.31 -27.47 9.11
CA PHE A 208 -10.55 -27.85 9.80
C PHE A 208 -11.16 -29.17 9.29
N GLY A 209 -10.50 -29.91 8.40
CA GLY A 209 -11.00 -31.19 7.87
C GLY A 209 -12.32 -31.07 7.11
N LEU A 210 -12.51 -29.99 6.35
CA LEU A 210 -13.71 -29.74 5.55
C LEU A 210 -13.52 -30.23 4.10
N GLY A 211 -14.58 -30.77 3.50
CA GLY A 211 -14.54 -31.36 2.16
C GLY A 211 -14.29 -30.38 0.99
N GLY A 212 -14.16 -29.07 1.26
CA GLY A 212 -13.84 -28.09 0.24
C GLY A 212 -13.90 -26.64 0.72
N TYR A 213 -13.37 -25.72 -0.11
CA TYR A 213 -13.32 -24.28 0.18
C TYR A 213 -14.70 -23.64 0.33
N SER A 214 -15.72 -24.17 -0.34
CA SER A 214 -17.10 -23.66 -0.34
C SER A 214 -17.72 -23.71 1.06
N ALA A 215 -17.46 -24.75 1.83
CA ALA A 215 -17.92 -24.88 3.21
C ALA A 215 -17.34 -23.78 4.11
N VAL A 216 -16.05 -23.45 3.92
CA VAL A 216 -15.39 -22.36 4.65
C VAL A 216 -16.00 -21.01 4.28
N SER A 217 -16.19 -20.76 2.98
CA SER A 217 -16.81 -19.52 2.49
C SER A 217 -18.21 -19.31 3.07
N SER A 218 -19.05 -20.35 3.09
CA SER A 218 -20.39 -20.29 3.69
C SER A 218 -20.38 -20.08 5.21
N VAL A 219 -19.39 -20.63 5.94
CA VAL A 219 -19.23 -20.38 7.38
C VAL A 219 -18.83 -18.94 7.64
N ILE A 220 -17.84 -18.43 6.90
CA ILE A 220 -17.32 -17.07 7.04
C ILE A 220 -18.40 -16.04 6.69
N GLY A 221 -19.14 -16.25 5.59
CA GLY A 221 -20.23 -15.36 5.19
C GLY A 221 -21.32 -15.27 6.26
N ARG A 222 -21.66 -16.38 6.92
CA ARG A 222 -22.61 -16.37 8.04
C ARG A 222 -22.10 -15.57 9.25
N ILE A 223 -20.86 -15.79 9.67
CA ILE A 223 -20.26 -15.03 10.78
C ILE A 223 -20.23 -13.53 10.46
N GLN A 224 -19.94 -13.16 9.21
CA GLN A 224 -19.96 -11.77 8.80
C GLN A 224 -21.36 -11.14 8.95
N VAL A 225 -22.41 -11.81 8.47
CA VAL A 225 -23.81 -11.36 8.64
C VAL A 225 -24.18 -11.25 10.12
N GLU A 226 -23.72 -12.17 10.97
CA GLU A 226 -23.99 -12.13 12.40
C GLU A 226 -23.25 -10.99 13.12
N LEU A 227 -22.02 -10.68 12.70
CA LEU A 227 -21.28 -9.52 13.20
C LEU A 227 -21.93 -8.20 12.80
N GLU A 228 -22.56 -8.13 11.62
CA GLU A 228 -23.31 -6.95 11.16
C GLU A 228 -24.62 -6.76 11.95
N LYS A 229 -25.30 -7.87 12.33
CA LYS A 229 -26.53 -7.85 13.12
C LYS A 229 -26.32 -7.46 14.59
N GLY A 230 -25.09 -7.51 15.11
CA GLY A 230 -24.77 -7.09 16.47
C GLY A 230 -24.87 -8.20 17.53
N GLY A 231 -24.99 -7.80 18.80
CA GLY A 231 -25.21 -8.73 19.92
C GLY A 231 -23.94 -9.30 20.56
N LYS A 232 -24.08 -10.49 21.18
CA LYS A 232 -23.00 -11.11 21.98
C LYS A 232 -21.77 -11.47 21.15
N ILE A 233 -21.96 -11.86 19.88
CA ILE A 233 -20.88 -12.25 18.96
C ILE A 233 -19.93 -11.09 18.64
N VAL A 234 -20.45 -9.87 18.50
CA VAL A 234 -19.63 -8.66 18.26
C VAL A 234 -18.79 -8.31 19.48
N ARG A 235 -19.36 -8.45 20.69
CA ARG A 235 -18.62 -8.22 21.94
C ARG A 235 -17.46 -9.21 22.07
N ARG A 236 -17.71 -10.49 21.79
CA ARG A 236 -16.67 -11.54 21.75
C ARG A 236 -15.61 -11.28 20.69
N TYR A 237 -16.01 -10.90 19.48
CA TYR A 237 -15.07 -10.57 18.41
C TYR A 237 -14.16 -9.39 18.78
N LYS A 238 -14.70 -8.34 19.42
CA LYS A 238 -13.89 -7.23 19.92
C LYS A 238 -12.88 -7.69 20.98
N GLN A 239 -13.33 -8.46 21.98
CA GLN A 239 -12.45 -9.03 23.00
C GLN A 239 -11.31 -9.87 22.39
N ILE A 240 -11.64 -10.75 21.43
CA ILE A 240 -10.67 -11.57 20.71
C ILE A 240 -9.69 -10.72 19.91
N ARG A 241 -10.18 -9.71 19.20
CA ARG A 241 -9.34 -8.82 18.40
C ARG A 241 -8.36 -8.04 19.28
N ASP A 242 -8.80 -7.58 20.44
CA ASP A 242 -7.95 -6.82 21.37
C ASP A 242 -6.84 -7.70 21.97
N LEU A 243 -7.01 -9.04 22.02
CA LEU A 243 -5.96 -9.99 22.40
C LEU A 243 -4.85 -10.14 21.35
N PHE A 244 -5.08 -9.77 20.09
CA PHE A 244 -4.05 -9.72 19.04
C PHE A 244 -3.29 -8.39 18.98
N GLN A 245 -3.71 -7.38 19.76
CA GLN A 245 -3.11 -6.03 19.77
C GLN A 245 -2.17 -5.78 20.96
N ARG A 246 -2.05 -6.75 21.87
CA ARG A 246 -1.06 -6.77 22.96
C ARG A 246 0.17 -7.54 22.53
#